data_AF-A0A166RK42-F1
#
_entry.id   AF-A0A166RK42-F1
#
_cell.length_a   1.000
_cell.length_b   1.000
_cell.length_c   1.000
_cell.angle_alpha   90.00
_cell.angle_beta   90.00
_cell.angle_gamma   90.00
#
_symmetry.space_group_name_H-M   'P 1'
#
loop_
_entity.id
_entity.type
_entity.pdbx_description
1 polymer ?
#
loop_
_entity_poly.entity_id
_entity_poly.type
_entity_poly.pdbx_seq_one_letter_code
_entity_poly.pdbx_strand_id
1 'polypeptide(L)'
;MPSLLERLLGSDTPDEQVDLESRQNKADEALHEAVERGSYAVEDCGITGVAVVNEGPDGEPIVVPIARFSLGEDVEDPDQNLVWDLVGEAALAMQAPFDDVFVRHYDIQFTFDGDKLFEAEECRRVLLTDELVDRYATDAGFTLTDLRETVFAADDIDDEIAPVAWGECANYSQTNNAAIIVAGTTAAASASASAASCAGAGAAGGAGGTC
;
A
#
# COMPACT_ATOMS: atom_id res chain seq x y z
N MET A 1 -14.45 29.02 -2.54
CA MET A 1 -13.23 28.23 -2.32
C MET A 1 -13.58 26.82 -2.76
N PRO A 2 -12.90 26.27 -3.78
CA PRO A 2 -13.08 24.89 -4.17
C PRO A 2 -12.69 23.97 -3.01
N SER A 3 -13.32 22.80 -2.93
CA SER A 3 -12.99 21.78 -1.95
C SER A 3 -11.62 21.13 -2.27
N LEU A 4 -10.95 20.58 -1.26
CA LEU A 4 -9.66 19.89 -1.41
C LEU A 4 -9.75 18.76 -2.47
N LEU A 5 -10.89 18.08 -2.54
CA LEU A 5 -11.18 17.08 -3.58
C LEU A 5 -11.27 17.70 -4.98
N GLU A 6 -11.94 18.84 -5.17
CA GLU A 6 -12.00 19.52 -6.48
C GLU A 6 -10.63 20.04 -6.95
N ARG A 7 -9.73 20.37 -6.01
CA ARG A 7 -8.33 20.77 -6.29
C ARG A 7 -7.41 19.57 -6.60
N LEU A 8 -7.76 18.37 -6.14
CA LEU A 8 -7.02 17.14 -6.45
C LEU A 8 -7.55 16.45 -7.73
N LEU A 9 -8.81 16.72 -8.10
CA LEU A 9 -9.52 16.12 -9.25
C LEU A 9 -9.50 17.00 -10.52
N GLY A 10 -8.78 18.13 -10.53
CA GLY A 10 -8.51 18.90 -11.75
C GLY A 10 -9.74 19.52 -12.42
N SER A 11 -10.63 20.19 -11.66
CA SER A 11 -11.73 20.96 -12.26
C SER A 11 -11.50 22.49 -12.15
N ASP A 12 -11.05 23.08 -13.27
CA ASP A 12 -11.02 24.51 -13.64
C ASP A 12 -10.34 25.51 -12.68
N THR A 13 -9.00 25.52 -12.62
CA THR A 13 -8.18 26.77 -12.58
C THR A 13 -6.71 26.48 -12.89
N PRO A 14 -6.03 27.28 -13.75
CA PRO A 14 -4.63 27.03 -14.13
C PRO A 14 -3.69 27.65 -13.09
N ASP A 15 -3.00 26.78 -12.35
CA ASP A 15 -1.60 26.87 -11.91
C ASP A 15 -1.39 25.75 -10.86
N GLU A 16 -0.65 24.69 -11.25
CA GLU A 16 -0.15 23.59 -10.38
C GLU A 16 -1.15 22.80 -9.51
N GLN A 17 -2.13 22.12 -10.12
CA GLN A 17 -2.81 21.00 -9.43
C GLN A 17 -2.06 19.69 -9.74
N VAL A 18 -1.65 18.97 -8.70
CA VAL A 18 -1.02 17.64 -8.83
C VAL A 18 -2.09 16.65 -9.27
N ASP A 19 -2.01 16.17 -10.51
CA ASP A 19 -2.91 15.15 -11.07
C ASP A 19 -2.55 13.76 -10.54
N LEU A 20 -3.01 13.46 -9.32
CA LEU A 20 -2.76 12.19 -8.64
C LEU A 20 -3.46 11.01 -9.34
N GLU A 21 -4.58 11.24 -10.04
CA GLU A 21 -5.29 10.20 -10.79
C GLU A 21 -4.48 9.74 -12.00
N SER A 22 -3.92 10.68 -12.79
CA SER A 22 -3.04 10.32 -13.91
C SER A 22 -1.79 9.58 -13.44
N ARG A 23 -1.23 9.97 -12.30
CA ARG A 23 -0.05 9.31 -11.71
C ARG A 23 -0.35 7.89 -11.25
N GLN A 24 -1.48 7.70 -10.55
CA GLN A 24 -1.97 6.38 -10.19
C GLN A 24 -2.11 5.49 -11.42
N ASN A 25 -2.77 5.97 -12.48
CA ASN A 25 -2.97 5.19 -13.70
C ASN A 25 -1.65 4.79 -14.38
N LYS A 26 -0.67 5.71 -14.42
CA LYS A 26 0.66 5.40 -14.98
C LYS A 26 1.40 4.35 -14.16
N ALA A 27 1.36 4.47 -12.83
CA ALA A 27 1.97 3.51 -11.94
C ALA A 27 1.26 2.14 -12.02
N ASP A 28 -0.06 2.14 -12.15
CA ASP A 28 -0.88 0.93 -12.33
C ASP A 28 -0.56 0.19 -13.63
N GLU A 29 -0.47 0.92 -14.75
CA GLU A 29 -0.07 0.36 -16.04
C GLU A 29 1.35 -0.20 -16.00
N ALA A 30 2.29 0.54 -15.40
CA ALA A 30 3.68 0.09 -15.25
C ALA A 30 3.79 -1.18 -14.39
N LEU A 31 3.02 -1.26 -13.30
CA LEU A 31 3.00 -2.42 -12.41
C LEU A 31 2.43 -3.65 -13.11
N HIS A 32 1.30 -3.52 -13.80
CA HIS A 32 0.73 -4.62 -14.58
C HIS A 32 1.70 -5.14 -15.63
N GLU A 33 2.32 -4.24 -16.41
CA GLU A 33 3.28 -4.65 -17.44
C GLU A 33 4.50 -5.37 -16.83
N ALA A 34 4.97 -4.91 -15.66
CA ALA A 34 6.05 -5.55 -14.91
C ALA A 34 5.68 -6.96 -14.44
N VAL A 35 4.52 -7.10 -13.81
CA VAL A 35 4.04 -8.37 -13.26
C VAL A 35 3.81 -9.41 -14.37
N GLU A 36 3.16 -8.99 -15.45
CA GLU A 36 2.93 -9.85 -16.62
C GLU A 36 4.24 -10.30 -17.27
N ARG A 37 5.19 -9.37 -17.45
CA ARG A 37 6.50 -9.66 -18.04
C ARG A 37 7.32 -10.62 -17.19
N GLY A 38 7.26 -10.49 -15.87
CA GLY A 38 7.89 -11.40 -14.91
C GLY A 38 7.19 -12.75 -14.78
N SER A 39 5.94 -12.86 -15.27
CA SER A 39 5.10 -14.06 -15.15
C SER A 39 4.96 -14.53 -13.70
N TYR A 40 4.80 -13.58 -12.77
CA TYR A 40 4.62 -13.89 -11.36
C TYR A 40 3.30 -14.60 -11.11
N ALA A 41 3.29 -15.52 -10.15
CA ALA A 41 2.10 -16.26 -9.73
C ALA A 41 1.30 -15.43 -8.73
N VAL A 42 0.60 -14.40 -9.23
CA VAL A 42 -0.37 -13.59 -8.48
C VAL A 42 -1.72 -13.65 -9.19
N GLU A 43 -2.81 -13.59 -8.45
CA GLU A 43 -4.16 -13.57 -9.02
C GLU A 43 -4.52 -12.20 -9.58
N ASP A 44 -4.11 -11.14 -8.88
CA ASP A 44 -4.36 -9.76 -9.27
C ASP A 44 -3.28 -8.83 -8.69
N CYS A 45 -3.06 -7.70 -9.34
CA CYS A 45 -2.15 -6.66 -8.88
C CYS A 45 -2.63 -5.28 -9.32
N GLY A 46 -2.26 -4.22 -8.59
CA GLY A 46 -2.50 -2.86 -9.08
C GLY A 46 -2.14 -1.78 -8.07
N ILE A 47 -2.14 -0.54 -8.55
CA ILE A 47 -2.06 0.65 -7.70
C ILE A 47 -3.48 1.04 -7.33
N THR A 48 -3.93 0.53 -6.18
CA THR A 48 -5.34 0.62 -5.75
C THR A 48 -5.75 1.99 -5.26
N GLY A 49 -4.78 2.84 -4.89
CA GLY A 49 -5.07 4.22 -4.54
C GLY A 49 -3.86 5.04 -4.16
N VAL A 50 -4.11 6.33 -3.99
CA VAL A 50 -3.16 7.30 -3.44
C VAL A 50 -3.83 7.98 -2.25
N ALA A 51 -3.34 7.71 -1.05
CA ALA A 51 -3.83 8.35 0.16
C ALA A 51 -3.11 9.68 0.39
N VAL A 52 -3.84 10.79 0.39
CA VAL A 52 -3.33 12.10 0.83
C VAL A 52 -3.44 12.15 2.35
N VAL A 53 -2.32 12.12 3.06
CA VAL A 53 -2.29 11.94 4.52
C VAL A 53 -2.00 13.23 5.28
N ASN A 54 -1.46 14.25 4.61
CA ASN A 54 -1.19 15.56 5.20
C ASN A 54 -0.95 16.61 4.10
N GLU A 55 -0.76 17.86 4.49
CA GLU A 55 -0.31 18.95 3.62
C GLU A 55 0.99 19.58 4.13
N GLY A 56 1.86 19.94 3.20
CA GLY A 56 3.07 20.72 3.46
C GLY A 56 2.75 22.18 3.82
N PRO A 57 3.76 22.96 4.23
CA PRO A 57 3.59 24.35 4.64
C PRO A 57 3.02 25.25 3.53
N ASP A 58 3.30 24.93 2.27
CA ASP A 58 2.81 25.64 1.09
C ASP A 58 1.53 25.01 0.50
N GLY A 59 0.91 24.08 1.22
CA GLY A 59 -0.30 23.37 0.81
C GLY A 59 -0.05 22.25 -0.20
N GLU A 60 1.17 21.75 -0.31
CA GLU A 60 1.53 20.62 -1.18
C GLU A 60 1.04 19.30 -0.55
N PRO A 61 0.43 18.38 -1.31
CA PRO A 61 -0.08 17.14 -0.74
C PRO A 61 1.08 16.23 -0.32
N ILE A 62 0.99 15.66 0.88
CA ILE A 62 1.84 14.56 1.33
C ILE A 62 1.05 13.27 1.11
N VAL A 63 1.58 12.37 0.29
CA VAL A 63 0.86 11.21 -0.23
C VAL A 63 1.47 9.87 0.20
N VAL A 64 0.67 8.82 0.12
CA VAL A 64 1.05 7.42 0.26
C VAL A 64 0.46 6.65 -0.92
N PRO A 65 1.27 6.33 -1.95
CA PRO A 65 0.88 5.40 -3.01
C PRO A 65 0.69 3.99 -2.45
N ILE A 66 -0.38 3.30 -2.88
CA ILE A 66 -0.75 1.98 -2.36
C ILE A 66 -0.79 0.96 -3.50
N ALA A 67 0.20 0.07 -3.53
CA ALA A 67 0.19 -1.12 -4.36
C ALA A 67 -0.50 -2.26 -3.61
N ARG A 68 -1.30 -3.07 -4.30
CA ARG A 68 -1.89 -4.30 -3.74
C ARG A 68 -1.66 -5.47 -4.67
N PHE A 69 -1.34 -6.61 -4.08
CA PHE A 69 -1.22 -7.91 -4.74
C PHE A 69 -2.17 -8.91 -4.07
N SER A 70 -2.95 -9.63 -4.86
CA SER A 70 -3.67 -10.83 -4.43
C SER A 70 -2.81 -12.05 -4.73
N LEU A 71 -2.33 -12.75 -3.71
CA LEU A 71 -1.49 -13.95 -3.85
C LEU A 71 -2.32 -15.22 -4.04
N GLY A 72 -3.60 -15.15 -3.70
CA GLY A 72 -4.56 -16.24 -3.85
C GLY A 72 -5.14 -16.72 -2.54
N GLU A 73 -6.40 -17.15 -2.64
CA GLU A 73 -7.20 -17.62 -1.51
C GLU A 73 -6.67 -18.94 -0.90
N ASP A 74 -5.93 -19.74 -1.67
CA ASP A 74 -5.30 -21.00 -1.24
C ASP A 74 -3.90 -20.83 -0.58
N VAL A 75 -3.40 -19.60 -0.48
CA VAL A 75 -2.04 -19.31 0.04
C VAL A 75 -2.12 -18.99 1.53
N GLU A 76 -1.76 -19.94 2.40
CA GLU A 76 -1.71 -19.74 3.87
C GLU A 76 -0.39 -19.06 4.34
N ASP A 77 0.73 -19.36 3.67
CA ASP A 77 2.06 -18.80 3.99
C ASP A 77 2.76 -18.33 2.70
N PRO A 78 2.78 -17.02 2.43
CA PRO A 78 3.40 -16.46 1.23
C PRO A 78 4.91 -16.76 1.11
N ASP A 79 5.35 -17.17 -0.07
CA ASP A 79 6.78 -17.26 -0.37
C ASP A 79 7.41 -15.86 -0.28
N GLN A 80 8.25 -15.68 0.73
CA GLN A 80 8.91 -14.41 0.99
C GLN A 80 9.80 -13.96 -0.18
N ASN A 81 10.36 -14.86 -0.98
CA ASN A 81 11.13 -14.42 -2.15
C ASN A 81 10.22 -13.81 -3.20
N LEU A 82 9.07 -14.43 -3.48
CA LEU A 82 8.06 -13.87 -4.37
C LEU A 82 7.56 -12.50 -3.86
N VAL A 83 7.24 -12.40 -2.57
CA VAL A 83 6.84 -11.13 -1.95
C VAL A 83 7.86 -10.04 -2.23
N TRP A 84 9.15 -10.31 -2.00
CA TRP A 84 10.20 -9.31 -2.21
C TRP A 84 10.43 -9.00 -3.68
N ASP A 85 10.29 -9.96 -4.59
CA ASP A 85 10.32 -9.70 -6.03
C ASP A 85 9.19 -8.72 -6.43
N LEU A 86 7.98 -8.94 -5.93
CA LEU A 86 6.82 -8.06 -6.16
C LEU A 86 7.01 -6.67 -5.51
N VAL A 87 7.64 -6.59 -4.34
CA VAL A 87 8.02 -5.32 -3.71
C VAL A 87 8.94 -4.51 -4.63
N GLY A 88 9.93 -5.18 -5.25
CA GLY A 88 10.82 -4.54 -6.22
C GLY A 88 10.08 -3.97 -7.42
N GLU A 89 9.20 -4.77 -8.03
CA GLU A 89 8.40 -4.32 -9.18
C GLU A 89 7.47 -3.16 -8.82
N ALA A 90 6.83 -3.20 -7.65
CA ALA A 90 6.00 -2.10 -7.16
C ALA A 90 6.81 -0.82 -6.90
N ALA A 91 7.99 -0.93 -6.28
CA ALA A 91 8.86 0.22 -6.02
C ALA A 91 9.28 0.90 -7.34
N LEU A 92 9.68 0.12 -8.35
CA LEU A 92 10.05 0.66 -9.66
C LEU A 92 8.86 1.27 -10.41
N ALA A 93 7.69 0.63 -10.35
CA ALA A 93 6.48 1.13 -11.01
C ALA A 93 6.00 2.46 -10.40
N MET A 94 6.16 2.64 -9.09
CA MET A 94 5.73 3.85 -8.40
C MET A 94 6.78 4.97 -8.36
N GLN A 95 8.07 4.68 -8.51
CA GLN A 95 9.09 5.72 -8.37
C GLN A 95 8.90 6.87 -9.37
N ALA A 96 8.84 6.60 -10.67
CA ALA A 96 8.78 7.66 -11.68
C ALA A 96 7.46 8.47 -11.68
N PRO A 97 6.27 7.89 -11.45
CA PRO A 97 5.03 8.67 -11.37
C PRO A 97 4.91 9.55 -10.11
N PHE A 98 5.71 9.29 -9.07
CA PHE A 98 5.63 9.98 -7.79
C PHE A 98 6.93 10.71 -7.38
N ASP A 99 7.95 10.77 -8.26
CA ASP A 99 9.28 11.36 -7.97
C ASP A 99 9.27 12.88 -7.68
N ASP A 100 8.23 13.57 -8.12
CA ASP A 100 8.04 15.02 -8.01
C ASP A 100 6.91 15.40 -7.02
N VAL A 101 6.50 14.50 -6.13
CA VAL A 101 5.57 14.79 -5.02
C VAL A 101 6.13 14.33 -3.68
N PHE A 102 5.61 14.91 -2.59
CA PHE A 102 5.99 14.51 -1.24
C PHE A 102 5.36 13.16 -0.88
N VAL A 103 6.10 12.08 -1.07
CA VAL A 103 5.71 10.75 -0.60
C VAL A 103 6.12 10.58 0.85
N ARG A 104 5.17 10.29 1.75
CA ARG A 104 5.48 9.95 3.14
C ARG A 104 6.18 8.60 3.22
N HIS A 105 5.60 7.62 2.52
CA HIS A 105 6.10 6.26 2.35
C HIS A 105 5.27 5.60 1.24
N TYR A 106 5.79 4.50 0.69
CA TYR A 106 5.07 3.63 -0.24
C TYR A 106 4.50 2.45 0.55
N ASP A 107 3.21 2.14 0.37
CA ASP A 107 2.55 1.01 1.03
C ASP A 107 2.30 -0.10 -0.01
N ILE A 108 2.90 -1.28 0.23
CA ILE A 108 2.79 -2.44 -0.65
C ILE A 108 2.08 -3.55 0.12
N GLN A 109 0.83 -3.82 -0.25
CA GLN A 109 -0.07 -4.71 0.47
C GLN A 109 -0.20 -6.06 -0.26
N PHE A 110 -0.27 -7.12 0.53
CA PHE A 110 -0.43 -8.49 0.08
C PHE A 110 -1.65 -9.08 0.75
N THR A 111 -2.56 -9.65 -0.05
CA THR A 111 -3.70 -10.38 0.46
C THR A 111 -3.70 -11.84 0.04
N PHE A 112 -4.04 -12.72 0.99
CA PHE A 112 -3.92 -14.17 0.89
C PHE A 112 -4.83 -14.86 1.93
N ASP A 113 -4.93 -16.19 1.91
CA ASP A 113 -5.70 -17.02 2.86
C ASP A 113 -7.16 -16.55 3.08
N GLY A 114 -8.02 -16.82 2.10
CA GLY A 114 -9.40 -16.29 2.06
C GLY A 114 -10.45 -17.26 1.52
N ASP A 115 -10.12 -18.54 1.37
CA ASP A 115 -10.93 -19.56 0.70
C ASP A 115 -12.13 -20.06 1.54
N LYS A 116 -12.08 -19.89 2.86
CA LYS A 116 -13.11 -20.43 3.77
C LYS A 116 -14.22 -19.43 4.02
N LEU A 117 -15.47 -19.91 3.97
CA LEU A 117 -16.72 -19.16 4.17
C LEU A 117 -16.81 -18.30 5.46
N PHE A 118 -15.85 -18.44 6.38
CA PHE A 118 -15.80 -17.74 7.66
C PHE A 118 -14.40 -17.21 8.01
N GLU A 119 -13.38 -17.46 7.20
CA GLU A 119 -12.04 -16.93 7.43
C GLU A 119 -11.91 -15.62 6.67
N ALA A 120 -11.36 -14.61 7.35
CA ALA A 120 -11.11 -13.32 6.74
C ALA A 120 -9.78 -13.41 6.00
N GLU A 121 -9.77 -12.92 4.76
CA GLU A 121 -8.55 -12.68 3.98
C GLU A 121 -7.47 -12.05 4.87
N GLU A 122 -6.31 -12.69 4.97
CA GLU A 122 -5.14 -12.13 5.63
C GLU A 122 -4.59 -10.97 4.79
N CYS A 123 -4.16 -9.90 5.48
CA CYS A 123 -3.55 -8.74 4.84
C CYS A 123 -2.26 -8.36 5.57
N ARG A 124 -1.16 -8.35 4.82
CA ARG A 124 0.17 -7.95 5.29
C ARG A 124 0.75 -6.90 4.37
N ARG A 125 1.70 -6.11 4.86
CA ARG A 125 2.32 -5.06 4.06
C ARG A 125 3.80 -4.88 4.29
N VAL A 126 4.44 -4.29 3.28
CA VAL A 126 5.79 -3.75 3.33
C VAL A 126 5.70 -2.24 3.14
N LEU A 127 6.33 -1.48 4.04
CA LEU A 127 6.44 -0.03 3.90
C LEU A 127 7.86 0.36 3.49
N LEU A 128 7.98 1.14 2.42
CA LEU A 128 9.25 1.67 1.96
C LEU A 128 9.28 3.19 2.15
N THR A 129 10.42 3.72 2.59
CA THR A 129 10.64 5.17 2.59
C THR A 129 10.93 5.67 1.18
N ASP A 130 10.72 6.96 0.95
CA ASP A 130 11.02 7.59 -0.34
C ASP A 130 12.49 7.47 -0.74
N GLU A 131 13.40 7.65 0.23
CA GLU A 131 14.84 7.46 0.03
C GLU A 131 15.20 6.02 -0.40
N LEU A 132 14.52 5.00 0.14
CA LEU A 132 14.79 3.62 -0.25
C LEU A 132 14.31 3.31 -1.67
N VAL A 133 13.14 3.82 -2.05
CA VAL A 133 12.59 3.65 -3.40
C VAL A 133 13.44 4.38 -4.44
N ASP A 134 13.79 5.64 -4.17
CA ASP A 134 14.65 6.42 -5.08
C ASP A 134 16.03 5.75 -5.24
N ARG A 135 16.64 5.32 -4.13
CA ARG A 135 17.92 4.62 -4.18
C ARG A 135 17.84 3.31 -4.97
N TYR A 136 16.80 2.51 -4.76
CA TYR A 136 16.61 1.26 -5.48
C TYR A 136 16.39 1.47 -6.99
N ALA A 137 15.68 2.53 -7.37
CA ALA A 137 15.45 2.85 -8.78
C ALA A 137 16.68 3.45 -9.49
N THR A 138 17.52 4.20 -8.77
CA THR A 138 18.58 5.02 -9.38
C THR A 138 20.01 4.51 -9.19
N ASP A 139 20.30 3.81 -8.09
CA ASP A 139 21.62 3.24 -7.80
C ASP A 139 21.71 1.80 -8.31
N ALA A 140 22.34 1.62 -9.48
CA ALA A 140 22.55 0.29 -10.07
C ALA A 140 23.40 -0.66 -9.18
N GLY A 141 24.07 -0.16 -8.15
CA GLY A 141 24.78 -0.97 -7.16
C GLY A 141 23.92 -1.42 -5.98
N PHE A 142 22.71 -0.87 -5.82
CA PHE A 142 21.77 -1.18 -4.75
C PHE A 142 20.74 -2.20 -5.25
N THR A 143 20.93 -3.47 -4.89
CA THR A 143 20.13 -4.58 -5.38
C THR A 143 18.85 -4.78 -4.57
N LEU A 144 17.95 -5.64 -5.05
CA LEU A 144 16.75 -6.04 -4.30
C LEU A 144 17.11 -6.71 -2.96
N THR A 145 18.22 -7.45 -2.92
CA THR A 145 18.74 -8.02 -1.68
C THR A 145 19.16 -6.93 -0.71
N ASP A 146 19.86 -5.88 -1.18
CA ASP A 146 20.26 -4.75 -0.35
C ASP A 146 19.04 -3.97 0.17
N LEU A 147 18.01 -3.77 -0.68
CA LEU A 147 16.73 -3.17 -0.27
C LEU A 147 16.09 -3.97 0.86
N ARG A 148 15.91 -5.28 0.66
CA ARG A 148 15.35 -6.19 1.65
C ARG A 148 16.11 -6.13 2.96
N GLU A 149 17.42 -6.32 2.93
CA GLU A 149 18.26 -6.30 4.13
C GLU A 149 18.20 -4.95 4.86
N THR A 150 18.16 -3.84 4.11
CA THR A 150 18.05 -2.50 4.69
C THR A 150 16.70 -2.29 5.37
N VAL A 151 15.60 -2.72 4.76
CA VAL A 151 14.26 -2.64 5.37
C VAL A 151 14.20 -3.48 6.64
N PHE A 152 14.63 -4.75 6.61
CA PHE A 152 14.65 -5.60 7.81
C PHE A 152 15.54 -5.07 8.93
N ALA A 153 16.66 -4.39 8.59
CA ALA A 153 17.55 -3.82 9.58
C ALA A 153 16.99 -2.54 10.23
N ALA A 154 16.10 -1.83 9.53
CA ALA A 154 15.53 -0.57 9.96
C ALA A 154 14.10 -0.70 10.52
N ASP A 155 13.43 -1.83 10.29
CA ASP A 155 12.14 -2.18 10.89
C ASP A 155 12.24 -2.18 12.42
N ASP A 156 11.48 -1.28 13.05
CA ASP A 156 11.48 -1.06 14.49
C ASP A 156 10.28 -1.70 15.20
N ILE A 157 9.51 -2.55 14.50
CA ILE A 157 8.29 -3.24 14.96
C ILE A 157 7.06 -2.30 15.04
N ASP A 158 7.22 -1.00 14.81
CA ASP A 158 6.08 -0.08 14.69
C ASP A 158 5.55 -0.07 13.25
N ASP A 159 4.47 -0.82 13.04
CA ASP A 159 3.82 -0.92 11.74
C ASP A 159 3.34 0.43 11.17
N GLU A 160 3.26 1.51 11.98
CA GLU A 160 2.85 2.85 11.52
C GLU A 160 3.98 3.66 10.88
N ILE A 161 5.25 3.30 11.12
CA ILE A 161 6.42 4.10 10.74
C ILE A 161 7.29 3.31 9.76
N ALA A 162 7.38 3.80 8.52
CA ALA A 162 8.27 3.20 7.53
C ALA A 162 9.76 3.35 7.93
N PRO A 163 10.61 2.34 7.63
CA PRO A 163 10.31 1.14 6.86
C PRO A 163 9.74 -0.01 7.70
N VAL A 164 8.88 -0.83 7.11
CA VAL A 164 8.26 -2.01 7.75
C VAL A 164 8.45 -3.21 6.84
N ALA A 165 9.01 -4.31 7.35
CA ALA A 165 9.34 -5.47 6.54
C ALA A 165 8.17 -6.44 6.37
N TRP A 166 7.27 -6.53 7.36
CA TRP A 166 6.07 -7.36 7.31
C TRP A 166 5.06 -6.98 8.41
N GLY A 167 4.26 -5.94 8.15
CA GLY A 167 3.33 -5.37 9.13
C GLY A 167 1.86 -5.72 8.85
N GLU A 168 0.98 -5.31 9.75
CA GLU A 168 -0.46 -5.30 9.54
C GLU A 168 -0.87 -4.19 8.54
N CYS A 169 -1.85 -4.48 7.68
CA CYS A 169 -2.35 -3.48 6.72
C CYS A 169 -3.07 -2.31 7.41
N ALA A 170 -2.80 -1.09 6.95
CA ALA A 170 -3.55 0.09 7.39
C ALA A 170 -4.83 0.30 6.58
N ASN A 171 -5.86 0.82 7.25
CA ASN A 171 -7.07 1.32 6.59
C ASN A 171 -7.06 2.85 6.53
N TYR A 172 -6.56 3.39 5.43
CA TYR A 172 -6.48 4.84 5.20
C TYR A 172 -7.86 5.53 5.13
N SER A 173 -8.93 4.78 4.90
CA SER A 173 -10.31 5.32 4.82
C SER A 173 -10.82 5.82 6.17
N GLN A 174 -10.24 5.33 7.27
CA GLN A 174 -10.67 5.64 8.64
C GLN A 174 -9.77 6.66 9.34
N THR A 175 -8.68 7.11 8.70
CA THR A 175 -7.80 8.11 9.28
C THR A 175 -8.41 9.50 9.13
N ASN A 176 -8.57 10.23 10.24
CA ASN A 176 -9.31 11.50 10.32
C ASN A 176 -8.85 12.62 9.36
N ASN A 177 -7.68 12.48 8.74
CA ASN A 177 -7.09 13.46 7.80
C ASN A 177 -6.73 12.86 6.43
N ALA A 178 -7.11 11.61 6.16
CA ALA A 178 -6.76 10.95 4.91
C ALA A 178 -7.88 11.06 3.86
N ALA A 179 -7.54 11.45 2.64
CA ALA A 179 -8.40 11.32 1.47
C ALA A 179 -7.77 10.31 0.51
N ILE A 180 -8.53 9.30 0.08
CA ILE A 180 -8.05 8.30 -0.88
C ILE A 180 -8.56 8.67 -2.28
N ILE A 181 -7.64 8.80 -3.22
CA ILE A 181 -7.95 8.88 -4.66
C ILE A 181 -7.89 7.47 -5.23
N VAL A 182 -8.94 7.08 -5.95
CA VAL A 182 -9.02 5.81 -6.68
C VAL A 182 -9.38 6.15 -8.12
N ALA A 183 -8.43 5.99 -9.03
CA ALA A 183 -8.67 6.09 -10.46
C ALA A 183 -9.66 5.00 -10.90
N GLY A 184 -10.67 5.38 -11.67
CA GLY A 184 -11.88 4.59 -11.90
C GLY A 184 -11.76 3.37 -12.82
N THR A 185 -10.62 2.65 -12.87
CA THR A 185 -10.38 1.59 -13.88
C THR A 185 -10.44 0.14 -13.40
N THR A 186 -10.50 -0.16 -12.11
CA THR A 186 -10.84 -1.53 -11.62
C THR A 186 -11.65 -1.51 -10.31
N ALA A 187 -12.70 -0.70 -10.26
CA ALA A 187 -13.75 -0.87 -9.24
C ALA A 187 -14.65 -2.08 -9.58
N ALA A 188 -14.14 -3.31 -9.45
CA ALA A 188 -14.98 -4.53 -9.49
C ALA A 188 -14.35 -5.80 -8.87
N ALA A 189 -13.70 -5.73 -7.71
CA ALA A 189 -13.70 -6.78 -6.67
C ALA A 189 -12.64 -6.49 -5.57
N SER A 190 -13.00 -5.76 -4.53
CA SER A 190 -12.38 -5.85 -3.19
C SER A 190 -13.01 -4.90 -2.18
N ALA A 191 -14.02 -4.12 -2.58
CA ALA A 191 -15.00 -3.55 -1.65
C ALA A 191 -15.98 -4.63 -1.14
N SER A 192 -15.47 -5.70 -0.56
CA SER A 192 -16.24 -6.61 0.31
C SER A 192 -15.67 -6.50 1.71
N ALA A 193 -16.44 -5.83 2.56
CA ALA A 193 -16.18 -5.59 3.96
C ALA A 193 -15.91 -6.88 4.74
N SER A 194 -14.78 -6.91 5.45
CA SER A 194 -14.64 -7.64 6.71
C SER A 194 -13.91 -6.75 7.72
N ALA A 195 -14.70 -5.92 8.39
CA ALA A 195 -14.32 -5.39 9.69
C ALA A 195 -14.39 -6.55 10.70
N ALA A 196 -13.25 -7.18 10.98
CA ALA A 196 -13.08 -8.07 12.12
C ALA A 196 -12.00 -7.48 13.02
N SER A 197 -12.46 -6.90 14.12
CA SER A 197 -11.67 -6.27 15.17
C SER A 197 -10.68 -7.26 15.80
N CYS A 198 -9.39 -7.08 15.55
CA CYS A 198 -8.31 -7.68 16.33
C CYS A 198 -8.11 -6.90 17.64
N ALA A 199 -9.09 -6.98 18.56
CA ALA A 199 -8.91 -6.49 19.93
C ALA A 199 -8.37 -7.64 20.80
N GLY A 200 -7.11 -7.48 21.23
CA GLY A 200 -6.35 -8.46 22.01
C GLY A 200 -6.98 -8.88 23.34
N ALA A 201 -6.53 -10.06 23.77
CA ALA A 201 -6.92 -10.78 24.96
C ALA A 201 -6.66 -10.03 26.29
N GLY A 202 -7.58 -10.19 27.24
CA GLY A 202 -7.42 -9.84 28.65
C GLY A 202 -8.15 -10.84 29.55
N ALA A 203 -7.42 -11.36 30.55
CA ALA A 203 -7.67 -12.60 31.28
C ALA A 203 -8.67 -12.54 32.47
N ALA A 204 -8.81 -13.71 33.11
CA ALA A 204 -9.49 -14.05 34.38
C ALA A 204 -11.01 -14.34 34.24
N GLY A 205 -11.57 -15.47 34.67
CA GLY A 205 -11.20 -16.45 35.68
C GLY A 205 -12.39 -16.59 36.65
N GLY A 206 -12.87 -17.80 36.91
CA GLY A 206 -13.67 -18.09 38.11
C GLY A 206 -15.10 -18.61 37.89
N ALA A 207 -15.33 -19.77 38.49
CA ALA A 207 -16.55 -20.57 38.55
C ALA A 207 -17.75 -19.93 39.30
N GLY A 208 -18.94 -20.54 39.07
CA GLY A 208 -20.14 -20.46 39.91
C GLY A 208 -21.23 -19.58 39.29
N GLY A 209 -22.49 -19.98 39.13
CA GLY A 209 -23.30 -20.96 39.85
C GLY A 209 -24.65 -20.28 40.13
N THR A 210 -25.71 -20.79 39.49
CA THR A 210 -27.15 -20.66 39.79
C THR A 210 -27.62 -19.62 40.83
N CYS A 211 -28.47 -18.68 40.39
CA CYS A 211 -29.88 -18.50 40.78
C CYS A 211 -30.40 -17.19 40.20
#